data_AF-A0A4R3X8A5-F1
#
_entry.id   AF-A0A4R3X8A5-F1
#
_cell.length_a   1.000
_cell.length_b   1.000
_cell.length_c   1.000
_cell.angle_alpha   90.00
_cell.angle_beta   90.00
_cell.angle_gamma   90.00
#
_symmetry.space_group_name_H-M   'P 1'
#
loop_
_entity.id
_entity.type
_entity.pdbx_description
1 polymer ?
#
loop_
_entity_poly.entity_id
_entity_poly.type
_entity_poly.pdbx_seq_one_letter_code
_entity_poly.pdbx_strand_id
1 'polypeptide(L)'
;MGEYQLMAIAVALAVIGGGVAAKLAKIEIWKGIVVAAVAALAAIVAFFVPGFDRSLAMPLAGLVGAGVSGAVLGLSASTTANILIGTAVPPMLVFVIMEMSA
;
A
#
# COMPACT_ATOMS: atom_id res chain seq x y z
N MET A 1 -12.27 -1.81 18.16
CA MET A 1 -11.71 -0.64 17.46
C MET A 1 -12.69 -0.21 16.39
N GLY A 2 -12.79 1.09 16.10
CA GLY A 2 -13.62 1.56 14.99
C GLY A 2 -12.99 1.24 13.63
N GLU A 3 -13.81 1.07 12.59
CA GLU A 3 -13.36 0.76 11.21
C GLU A 3 -12.33 1.77 10.68
N TYR A 4 -12.54 3.06 10.96
CA TYR A 4 -11.59 4.13 10.61
C TYR A 4 -10.24 4.05 11.35
N GLN A 5 -10.21 3.54 12.58
CA GLN A 5 -8.96 3.35 13.33
C GLN A 5 -8.15 2.21 12.72
N LEU A 6 -8.80 1.10 12.36
CA LEU A 6 -8.15 -0.02 11.66
C LEU A 6 -7.62 0.42 10.30
N MET A 7 -8.39 1.21 9.55
CA MET A 7 -7.94 1.78 8.28
C MET A 7 -6.72 2.67 8.46
N ALA A 8 -6.69 3.55 9.46
CA ALA A 8 -5.54 4.41 9.75
C ALA A 8 -4.28 3.61 10.11
N ILE A 9 -4.43 2.55 10.93
CA ILE A 9 -3.34 1.64 11.29
C ILE A 9 -2.83 0.89 10.05
N ALA A 10 -3.72 0.38 9.20
CA ALA A 10 -3.35 -0.30 7.97
C ALA A 10 -2.57 0.61 7.03
N VAL A 11 -2.96 1.88 6.90
CA VAL A 11 -2.22 2.88 6.11
C VAL A 11 -0.84 3.15 6.70
N ALA A 12 -0.73 3.32 8.01
CA ALA A 12 0.56 3.54 8.67
C ALA A 12 1.50 2.34 8.44
N LEU A 13 1.00 1.13 8.61
CA LEU A 13 1.75 -0.11 8.35
C LEU A 13 2.15 -0.26 6.89
N ALA A 14 1.28 0.13 5.96
CA ALA A 14 1.56 0.12 4.54
C ALA A 14 2.72 1.06 4.20
N VAL A 15 2.71 2.29 4.72
CA VAL A 15 3.78 3.26 4.52
C VAL A 15 5.11 2.79 5.11
N ILE A 16 5.08 2.21 6.31
CA ILE A 16 6.27 1.61 6.94
C ILE A 16 6.80 0.46 6.07
N GLY A 17 5.91 -0.41 5.60
CA GLY A 17 6.23 -1.51 4.69
C GLY A 17 6.91 -1.05 3.41
N GLY A 18 6.37 0.00 2.78
CA GLY A 18 6.97 0.63 1.60
C GLY A 18 8.35 1.21 1.85
N GLY A 19 8.56 1.87 3.00
CA GLY A 19 9.87 2.38 3.40
C GLY A 19 10.91 1.27 3.65
N VAL A 20 10.51 0.19 4.31
CA VAL A 20 11.35 -1.00 4.52
C VAL A 20 11.68 -1.65 3.19
N ALA A 21 10.71 -1.82 2.30
CA ALA A 21 10.90 -2.39 0.97
C ALA A 21 11.85 -1.55 0.12
N ALA A 22 11.76 -0.22 0.21
CA ALA A 22 12.71 0.69 -0.44
C ALA A 22 14.15 0.44 0.03
N LYS A 23 14.33 0.30 1.35
CA LYS A 23 15.63 0.01 1.95
C LYS A 23 16.18 -1.34 1.47
N LEU A 24 15.33 -2.37 1.41
CA LEU A 24 15.71 -3.70 0.90
C LEU A 24 16.04 -3.67 -0.61
N ALA A 25 15.35 -2.83 -1.38
CA ALA A 25 15.62 -2.59 -2.79
C ALA A 25 16.81 -1.66 -3.06
N LYS A 26 17.56 -1.25 -2.01
CA LYS A 26 18.73 -0.35 -2.08
C LYS A 26 18.43 0.99 -2.75
N ILE A 27 17.21 1.50 -2.56
CA ILE A 27 16.80 2.84 -3.00
C ILE A 27 16.56 3.76 -1.79
N GLU A 28 16.40 5.04 -2.08
CA GLU A 28 16.11 6.04 -1.05
C GLU A 28 14.76 5.77 -0.39
N ILE A 29 14.74 5.74 0.95
CA ILE A 29 13.58 5.37 1.77
C ILE A 29 12.36 6.25 1.45
N TRP A 30 12.58 7.54 1.24
CA TRP A 30 11.51 8.49 0.96
C TRP A 30 10.74 8.14 -0.33
N LYS A 31 11.41 7.55 -1.35
CA LYS A 31 10.74 7.12 -2.58
C LYS A 31 9.73 6.00 -2.32
N GLY A 32 10.10 5.03 -1.49
CA GLY A 32 9.18 3.94 -1.12
C GLY A 32 8.03 4.41 -0.24
N ILE A 33 8.28 5.35 0.69
CA ILE A 33 7.23 6.00 1.48
C ILE A 33 6.21 6.70 0.58
N VAL A 34 6.68 7.46 -0.42
CA VAL A 34 5.81 8.18 -1.36
C VAL A 34 4.98 7.21 -2.19
N VAL A 35 5.59 6.18 -2.78
CA VAL A 35 4.87 5.16 -3.57
C VAL A 35 3.80 4.48 -2.73
N ALA A 36 4.15 4.08 -1.50
CA ALA A 36 3.22 3.43 -0.57
C ALA A 36 2.06 4.34 -0.16
N ALA A 37 2.34 5.60 0.14
CA ALA A 37 1.33 6.59 0.50
C ALA A 37 0.36 6.83 -0.66
N VAL A 38 0.88 7.00 -1.89
CA VAL A 38 0.03 7.20 -3.08
C VAL A 38 -0.82 5.96 -3.36
N ALA A 39 -0.25 4.76 -3.24
CA ALA A 39 -0.99 3.51 -3.42
C ALA A 39 -2.11 3.35 -2.37
N ALA A 40 -1.82 3.64 -1.10
CA ALA A 40 -2.80 3.57 -0.02
C ALA A 40 -3.92 4.61 -0.21
N LEU A 41 -3.59 5.85 -0.56
CA LEU A 41 -4.57 6.90 -0.84
C LEU A 41 -5.46 6.53 -2.04
N ALA A 42 -4.88 5.98 -3.11
CA ALA A 42 -5.65 5.53 -4.27
C ALA A 42 -6.64 4.42 -3.89
N ALA A 43 -6.22 3.46 -3.06
CA ALA A 43 -7.09 2.41 -2.55
C ALA A 43 -8.22 2.96 -1.66
N ILE A 44 -7.93 3.94 -0.79
CA ILE A 44 -8.96 4.61 0.03
C ILE A 44 -9.97 5.35 -0.84
N VAL A 45 -9.51 6.09 -1.84
CA VAL A 45 -10.41 6.79 -2.77
C VAL A 45 -11.32 5.78 -3.48
N ALA A 46 -10.77 4.66 -3.95
CA ALA A 46 -11.54 3.59 -4.59
C ALA A 46 -12.59 2.95 -3.67
N PHE A 47 -12.34 2.85 -2.35
CA PHE A 47 -13.31 2.35 -1.38
C PHE A 47 -14.61 3.18 -1.35
N PHE A 48 -14.50 4.49 -1.56
CA PHE A 48 -15.63 5.42 -1.54
C PHE A 48 -16.35 5.57 -2.90
N VAL A 49 -15.89 4.90 -3.96
CA VAL A 49 -16.55 4.96 -5.27
C VAL A 49 -17.80 4.07 -5.28
N PRO A 50 -19.01 4.63 -5.43
CA PRO A 50 -20.23 3.83 -5.44
C PRO A 50 -20.36 3.01 -6.74
N GLY A 51 -20.91 1.80 -6.63
CA GLY A 51 -21.20 0.94 -7.78
C GLY A 51 -20.04 0.07 -8.27
N PHE A 52 -18.86 0.17 -7.67
CA PHE A 52 -17.71 -0.70 -7.94
C PHE A 52 -17.55 -1.77 -6.85
N ASP A 53 -17.11 -2.97 -7.25
CA ASP A 53 -16.68 -4.00 -6.30
C ASP A 53 -15.39 -3.53 -5.62
N ARG A 54 -15.48 -3.26 -4.31
CA ARG A 54 -14.35 -2.79 -3.48
C ARG A 54 -13.19 -3.78 -3.45
N SER A 55 -13.49 -5.07 -3.48
CA SER A 55 -12.49 -6.15 -3.42
C SER A 55 -11.56 -6.15 -4.64
N LEU A 56 -12.06 -5.67 -5.78
CA LEU A 56 -11.31 -5.53 -7.02
C LEU A 56 -10.80 -4.10 -7.23
N ALA A 57 -11.63 -3.10 -6.95
CA ALA A 57 -11.32 -1.70 -7.22
C ALA A 57 -10.17 -1.18 -6.35
N MET A 58 -10.11 -1.55 -5.07
CA MET A 58 -9.07 -1.04 -4.17
C MET A 58 -7.66 -1.54 -4.55
N PRO A 59 -7.41 -2.84 -4.77
CA PRO A 59 -6.08 -3.31 -5.18
C PRO A 59 -5.66 -2.75 -6.53
N LEU A 60 -6.59 -2.64 -7.49
CA LEU A 60 -6.31 -2.06 -8.81
C LEU A 60 -5.93 -0.57 -8.70
N ALA A 61 -6.68 0.21 -7.92
CA ALA A 61 -6.36 1.62 -7.69
C ALA A 61 -5.01 1.78 -6.99
N GLY A 62 -4.72 0.94 -6.00
CA GLY A 62 -3.40 0.92 -5.34
C GLY A 62 -2.26 0.59 -6.31
N LEU A 63 -2.47 -0.37 -7.21
CA LEU A 63 -1.49 -0.76 -8.24
C LEU A 63 -1.25 0.38 -9.24
N VAL A 64 -2.31 1.04 -9.71
CA VAL A 64 -2.21 2.21 -10.59
C VAL A 64 -1.49 3.36 -9.88
N GLY A 65 -1.87 3.66 -8.64
CA GLY A 65 -1.22 4.70 -7.84
C GLY A 65 0.26 4.44 -7.63
N ALA A 66 0.64 3.20 -7.33
CA ALA A 66 2.02 2.78 -7.21
C ALA A 66 2.77 2.88 -8.55
N GLY A 67 2.17 2.41 -9.64
CA GLY A 67 2.76 2.46 -10.98
C GLY A 67 3.04 3.90 -11.44
N VAL A 68 2.08 4.81 -11.27
CA VAL A 68 2.22 6.22 -11.63
C VAL A 68 3.27 6.90 -10.76
N SER A 69 3.19 6.76 -9.44
CA SER A 69 4.17 7.37 -8.53
C SER A 69 5.59 6.81 -8.72
N GLY A 70 5.73 5.51 -8.94
CA GLY A 70 7.00 4.87 -9.25
C GLY A 70 7.62 5.40 -10.56
N ALA A 71 6.82 5.52 -11.62
CA ALA A 71 7.26 6.09 -12.89
C ALA A 71 7.69 7.56 -12.75
N VAL A 72 6.92 8.38 -12.01
CA VAL A 72 7.28 9.79 -11.74
C VAL A 72 8.60 9.91 -10.97
N LEU A 73 8.88 8.97 -10.06
CA LEU A 73 10.13 8.94 -9.29
C LEU A 73 11.31 8.29 -10.02
N GLY A 74 11.14 7.91 -11.29
CA GLY A 74 12.16 7.27 -12.12
C GLY A 74 12.50 5.84 -11.67
N LEU A 75 11.58 5.17 -10.97
CA LEU A 75 11.78 3.79 -10.54
C LEU A 75 11.46 2.82 -11.69
N SER A 76 12.21 1.73 -11.77
CA SER A 76 11.85 0.63 -12.67
C SER A 76 10.53 -0.02 -12.22
N ALA A 77 9.86 -0.67 -13.16
CA ALA A 77 8.65 -1.43 -12.86
C ALA A 77 8.89 -2.52 -11.80
N SER A 78 10.05 -3.20 -11.86
CA SER A 78 10.41 -4.24 -10.89
C SER A 78 10.63 -3.67 -9.48
N THR A 79 11.30 -2.53 -9.35
CA THR A 79 11.50 -1.89 -8.05
C THR A 79 10.18 -1.38 -7.48
N THR A 80 9.34 -0.77 -8.31
CA THR A 80 8.00 -0.30 -7.90
C THR A 80 7.12 -1.47 -7.42
N ALA A 81 7.15 -2.60 -8.13
CA ALA A 81 6.44 -3.80 -7.73
C ALA A 81 6.92 -4.33 -6.37
N ASN A 82 8.23 -4.37 -6.13
CA ASN A 82 8.78 -4.80 -4.84
C ASN A 82 8.34 -3.88 -3.68
N ILE A 83 8.29 -2.57 -3.91
CA ILE A 83 7.77 -1.61 -2.93
C ILE A 83 6.29 -1.86 -2.66
N LEU A 84 5.48 -2.04 -3.71
CA LEU A 84 4.05 -2.29 -3.58
C LEU A 84 3.76 -3.58 -2.81
N ILE A 85 4.52 -4.65 -3.07
CA ILE A 85 4.41 -5.91 -2.33
C ILE A 85 4.76 -5.67 -0.85
N GLY A 86 5.89 -5.03 -0.57
CA GLY A 86 6.29 -4.72 0.79
C GLY A 86 5.35 -3.75 1.53
N THR A 87 4.60 -2.94 0.79
CA THR A 87 3.52 -2.09 1.31
C THR A 87 2.29 -2.92 1.72
N ALA A 88 1.93 -3.94 0.94
CA ALA A 88 0.75 -4.77 1.21
C ALA A 88 0.96 -5.80 2.32
N VAL A 89 2.19 -6.32 2.48
CA VAL A 89 2.50 -7.42 3.41
C VAL A 89 2.21 -7.09 4.87
N PRO A 90 2.67 -5.97 5.46
CA PRO A 90 2.48 -5.71 6.90
C PRO A 90 0.99 -5.59 7.31
N PRO A 91 0.14 -4.83 6.59
CA PRO A 91 -1.30 -4.81 6.88
C PRO A 91 -1.95 -6.20 6.80
N MET A 92 -1.59 -7.00 5.79
CA MET A 92 -2.12 -8.36 5.64
C MET A 92 -1.70 -9.28 6.78
N LEU A 93 -0.42 -9.22 7.21
CA LEU A 93 0.06 -10.00 8.35
C LEU A 93 -0.68 -9.65 9.63
N VAL A 94 -0.91 -8.36 9.89
CA VAL A 94 -1.68 -7.94 11.07
C VAL A 94 -3.11 -8.46 11.00
N PHE A 95 -3.75 -8.41 9.82
CA PHE A 95 -5.08 -8.97 9.62
C PHE A 95 -5.12 -10.49 9.92
N VAL A 96 -4.19 -11.26 9.36
CA VAL A 96 -4.09 -12.70 9.60
C VAL A 96 -3.87 -13.02 11.09
N ILE A 97 -2.99 -12.28 11.77
CA ILE A 97 -2.74 -12.47 13.21
C ILE A 97 -4.01 -12.20 14.03
N MET A 98 -4.77 -11.16 13.67
CA MET A 98 -6.04 -10.85 14.34
C MET A 98 -7.07 -11.94 14.12
N GLU A 99 -7.19 -12.48 12.89
CA GLU A 99 -8.10 -13.58 12.59
C GLU A 99 -7.72 -14.88 13.31
N MET A 100 -6.43 -15.19 13.43
CA MET A 100 -5.95 -16.39 14.14
C MET A 100 -6.06 -16.29 15.66
N SER A 101 -6.19 -15.08 16.21
CA SER A 101 -6.27 -14.84 17.66
C SER A 101 -7.72 -14.69 18.16
N ALA A 102 -8.70 -14.73 17.26
CA ALA A 102 -10.14 -14.66 17.53
C ALA A 102 -10.76 -16.07 17.59
#